data_AF-A0A1B1IGZ7-F1
#
_entry.id   AF-A0A1B1IGZ7-F1
#
_cell.length_a   1.000
_cell.length_b   1.000
_cell.length_c   1.000
_cell.angle_alpha   90.00
_cell.angle_beta   90.00
_cell.angle_gamma   90.00
#
_symmetry.space_group_name_H-M   'P 1'
#
loop_
_entity.id
_entity.type
_entity.pdbx_description
1 polymer ?
#
loop_
_entity_poly.entity_id
_entity_poly.type
_entity_poly.pdbx_seq_one_letter_code
_entity_poly.pdbx_strand_id
1 'polypeptide(L)'
;MVEKGYTIIETAFDSLDHLNATMKKNILKSKGVTGLSKMKAADLVQTLHENLSEEELASHFSIRCYKLTPKGEQILEQYQEIIDRHPKKNL
;
A
#
# COMPACT_ATOMS: atom_id res chain seq x y z
N MET A 1 4.45 -7.69 -14.97
CA MET A 1 5.53 -7.08 -14.15
C MET A 1 5.95 -8.03 -13.04
N VAL A 2 4.99 -8.56 -12.27
CA VAL A 2 5.24 -9.59 -11.25
C VAL A 2 5.78 -10.90 -11.83
N GLU A 3 5.15 -11.46 -12.86
CA GLU A 3 5.61 -12.72 -13.50
C GLU A 3 7.01 -12.62 -14.12
N LYS A 4 7.41 -11.41 -14.56
CA LYS A 4 8.75 -11.16 -15.10
C LYS A 4 9.81 -11.00 -14.00
N GLY A 5 9.38 -10.99 -12.74
CA GLY A 5 10.20 -10.79 -11.56
C GLY A 5 10.72 -9.37 -11.42
N TYR A 6 10.01 -8.37 -11.94
CA TYR A 6 10.41 -6.96 -11.82
C TYR A 6 9.77 -6.29 -10.61
N THR A 7 8.58 -6.72 -10.22
CA THR A 7 7.85 -6.19 -9.06
C THR A 7 7.34 -7.33 -8.19
N ILE A 8 7.16 -7.04 -6.90
CA ILE A 8 6.43 -7.88 -5.96
C ILE A 8 5.15 -7.17 -5.53
N ILE A 9 4.12 -7.95 -5.23
CA ILE A 9 2.89 -7.45 -4.62
C ILE A 9 3.15 -7.41 -3.12
N GLU A 10 2.98 -6.24 -2.50
CA GLU A 10 3.13 -6.13 -1.06
C GLU A 10 1.86 -6.58 -0.30
N THR A 11 1.99 -6.70 1.01
CA THR A 11 0.89 -7.14 1.87
C THR A 11 -0.22 -6.09 1.95
N ALA A 12 -1.39 -6.47 2.45
CA ALA A 12 -2.48 -5.57 2.76
C ALA A 12 -2.05 -4.53 3.80
N PHE A 13 -1.24 -4.90 4.80
CA PHE A 13 -0.67 -3.93 5.74
C PHE A 13 0.26 -2.91 5.07
N ASP A 14 1.18 -3.35 4.21
CA ASP A 14 2.04 -2.44 3.43
C ASP A 14 1.22 -1.55 2.47
N SER A 15 0.03 -2.02 2.09
CA SER A 15 -0.89 -1.29 1.21
C SER A 15 -1.76 -0.26 1.93
N LEU A 16 -1.63 -0.11 3.25
CA LEU A 16 -2.43 0.83 4.04
C LEU A 16 -2.18 2.30 3.67
N ASP A 17 -1.04 2.65 3.09
CA ASP A 17 -0.77 4.01 2.62
C ASP A 17 -1.75 4.47 1.53
N HIS A 18 -2.31 3.53 0.76
CA HIS A 18 -3.34 3.83 -0.24
C HIS A 18 -4.73 4.03 0.37
N LEU A 19 -4.93 3.73 1.65
CA LEU A 19 -6.20 3.93 2.33
C LEU A 19 -6.23 5.25 3.11
N ASN A 20 -7.26 6.05 2.83
CA ASN A 20 -7.53 7.24 3.64
C ASN A 20 -8.01 6.86 5.06
N ALA A 21 -7.96 7.83 5.97
CA ALA A 21 -8.35 7.60 7.37
C ALA A 21 -9.80 7.12 7.52
N THR A 22 -10.72 7.56 6.64
CA THR A 22 -12.12 7.14 6.67
C THR A 22 -12.28 5.65 6.36
N MET A 23 -11.57 5.14 5.35
CA MET A 23 -11.58 3.71 5.00
C MET A 23 -11.01 2.87 6.14
N LYS A 24 -9.87 3.28 6.70
CA LYS A 24 -9.26 2.62 7.87
C LYS A 24 -10.25 2.54 9.05
N LYS A 25 -10.98 3.63 9.33
CA LYS A 25 -12.03 3.65 10.37
C LYS A 25 -13.20 2.72 10.05
N ASN A 26 -13.62 2.62 8.80
CA ASN A 26 -14.73 1.74 8.41
C ASN A 26 -14.36 0.27 8.61
N ILE A 27 -13.13 -0.13 8.28
CA ILE A 27 -12.61 -1.49 8.51
C ILE A 27 -12.59 -1.82 10.02
N LEU A 28 -12.12 -0.87 10.84
CA LEU A 28 -12.15 -1.02 12.29
C LEU A 28 -13.58 -1.11 12.86
N LYS A 29 -14.53 -0.34 12.30
CA LYS A 29 -15.95 -0.44 12.67
C LYS A 29 -16.56 -1.78 12.32
N SER A 30 -16.22 -2.39 11.18
CA SER A 30 -16.70 -3.73 10.86
C SER A 30 -16.20 -4.79 11.83
N LYS A 31 -15.07 -4.54 12.51
CA LYS A 31 -14.57 -5.40 13.60
C LYS A 31 -15.16 -5.06 14.97
N GLY A 32 -15.98 -4.00 15.08
CA GLY A 32 -16.61 -3.57 16.34
C GLY A 32 -15.76 -2.60 17.17
N VAL A 33 -14.67 -2.05 16.63
CA VAL A 33 -13.83 -1.09 17.36
C VAL A 33 -14.56 0.26 17.48
N THR A 34 -14.62 0.81 18.69
CA THR A 34 -15.26 2.10 19.01
C THR A 34 -14.21 3.19 19.32
N GLY A 35 -14.63 4.45 19.48
CA GLY A 35 -13.70 5.54 19.86
C GLY A 35 -12.83 6.13 18.73
N LEU A 36 -13.11 5.77 17.47
CA LEU A 36 -12.28 6.11 16.30
C LEU A 36 -12.25 7.60 15.92
N SER A 37 -13.13 8.44 16.48
CA SER A 37 -13.29 9.85 16.10
C SER A 37 -12.07 10.69 16.42
N LYS A 38 -11.34 10.37 17.50
CA LYS A 38 -10.19 11.13 18.00
C LYS A 38 -8.82 10.50 17.66
N MET A 39 -8.79 9.31 17.07
CA MET A 39 -7.55 8.61 16.73
C MET A 39 -6.78 9.31 15.62
N LYS A 40 -5.44 9.40 15.76
CA LYS A 40 -4.55 9.88 14.70
C LYS A 40 -4.31 8.78 13.68
N ALA A 41 -3.73 9.13 12.54
CA ALA A 41 -3.43 8.17 11.48
C ALA A 41 -2.54 7.02 11.95
N ALA A 42 -1.53 7.30 12.77
CA ALA A 42 -0.65 6.28 13.35
C ALA A 42 -1.42 5.33 14.27
N ASP A 43 -2.29 5.86 15.15
CA ASP A 43 -3.11 5.04 16.05
C ASP A 43 -4.05 4.12 15.26
N LEU A 44 -4.63 4.61 14.15
CA LEU A 44 -5.50 3.79 13.29
C LEU A 44 -4.74 2.62 12.67
N VAL A 45 -3.51 2.86 12.18
CA VAL A 45 -2.66 1.81 11.60
C VAL A 45 -2.27 0.79 12.67
N GLN A 46 -1.87 1.26 13.85
CA GLN A 46 -1.55 0.37 14.97
C GLN A 46 -2.76 -0.48 15.38
N THR A 47 -3.94 0.14 15.51
CA THR A 47 -5.18 -0.57 15.87
C THR A 47 -5.54 -1.62 14.81
N LEU A 48 -5.31 -1.34 13.53
CA LEU A 48 -5.51 -2.31 12.45
C LEU A 48 -4.59 -3.53 12.64
N HIS A 49 -3.31 -3.32 12.96
CA HIS A 49 -2.37 -4.41 13.24
C HIS A 49 -2.74 -5.24 14.47
N GLU A 50 -3.30 -4.61 15.51
CA GLU A 50 -3.67 -5.31 16.75
C GLU A 50 -4.98 -6.09 16.63
N ASN A 51 -5.92 -5.64 15.78
CA ASN A 51 -7.29 -6.19 15.74
C ASN A 51 -7.57 -7.08 14.51
N LEU A 52 -6.74 -7.00 13.47
CA LEU A 52 -6.96 -7.72 12.21
C LEU A 52 -5.75 -8.56 11.85
N SER A 53 -6.02 -9.71 11.26
CA SER A 53 -5.01 -10.50 10.55
C SER A 53 -4.88 -10.01 9.11
N GLU A 54 -3.77 -10.34 8.48
CA GLU A 54 -3.49 -10.00 7.08
C GLU A 54 -4.62 -10.45 6.12
N GLU A 55 -5.12 -11.67 6.30
CA GLU A 55 -6.20 -12.23 5.46
C GLU A 55 -7.53 -11.47 5.61
N GLU A 56 -7.89 -11.11 6.85
CA GLU A 56 -9.09 -10.32 7.15
C GLU A 56 -8.99 -8.94 6.53
N LEU A 57 -7.85 -8.27 6.73
CA LEU A 57 -7.59 -6.96 6.16
C LEU A 57 -7.60 -7.01 4.62
N ALA A 58 -7.02 -8.06 4.05
CA ALA A 58 -6.99 -8.29 2.61
C ALA A 58 -8.38 -8.46 1.99
N SER A 59 -9.36 -8.97 2.74
CA SER A 59 -10.75 -9.13 2.30
C SER A 59 -11.49 -7.80 2.15
N HIS A 60 -11.09 -6.77 2.91
CA HIS A 60 -11.74 -5.46 2.88
C HIS A 60 -11.40 -4.61 1.65
N PHE A 61 -10.26 -4.87 0.99
CA PHE A 61 -9.86 -4.12 -0.20
C PHE A 61 -8.89 -4.93 -1.08
N SER A 62 -9.02 -4.78 -2.39
CA SER A 62 -8.18 -5.50 -3.37
C SER A 62 -6.98 -4.70 -3.88
N ILE A 63 -6.90 -3.40 -3.57
CA ILE A 63 -5.78 -2.55 -3.98
C ILE A 63 -4.51 -2.99 -3.24
N ARG A 64 -3.40 -3.14 -3.95
CA ARG A 64 -2.10 -3.52 -3.38
C ARG A 64 -0.98 -2.61 -3.86
N CYS A 65 -0.07 -2.30 -2.95
CA CYS A 65 1.21 -1.69 -3.28
C CYS A 65 2.04 -2.67 -4.13
N TYR A 66 2.76 -2.12 -5.09
CA TYR A 66 3.78 -2.84 -5.83
C TYR A 66 5.14 -2.25 -5.49
N LYS A 67 6.06 -3.12 -5.09
CA LYS A 67 7.44 -2.74 -4.86
C LYS A 67 8.34 -3.28 -5.95
N LEU A 68 9.28 -2.47 -6.40
CA LEU A 68 10.31 -2.89 -7.34
C LEU A 68 11.23 -3.92 -6.66
N THR A 69 11.56 -4.95 -7.40
CA THR A 69 12.62 -5.89 -7.03
C THR A 69 13.97 -5.36 -7.50
N PRO A 70 15.10 -5.88 -6.99
CA PRO A 70 16.43 -5.49 -7.49
C PRO A 70 16.57 -5.64 -9.01
N LYS A 71 15.96 -6.69 -9.58
CA LYS A 71 15.92 -6.90 -11.03
C LYS A 71 15.12 -5.81 -11.75
N GLY A 72 14.01 -5.37 -11.16
CA GLY A 72 13.22 -4.26 -11.68
C GLY A 72 13.98 -2.93 -11.65
N GLU A 73 14.70 -2.66 -10.56
CA GLU A 73 15.54 -1.47 -10.41
C GLU A 73 16.65 -1.42 -11.45
N GLN A 74 17.38 -2.53 -11.64
CA GLN A 74 18.44 -2.64 -12.66
C GLN A 74 17.93 -2.39 -14.08
N ILE A 75 16.72 -2.86 -14.41
CA ILE A 75 16.12 -2.60 -15.72
C ILE A 75 15.77 -1.12 -15.89
N LEU A 76 15.27 -0.46 -14.84
CA LEU A 76 14.99 0.98 -14.94
C LEU A 76 16.28 1.78 -15.16
N GLU A 77 17.36 1.43 -14.47
CA GLU A 77 18.67 2.05 -14.67
C GLU A 77 19.22 1.80 -16.08
N GLN A 78 19.08 0.57 -16.59
CA GLN A 78 19.54 0.21 -17.94
C GLN A 78 18.83 1.01 -19.03
N TYR A 79 17.54 1.33 -18.85
CA TYR A 79 16.73 2.05 -19.83
C TYR A 79 16.43 3.50 -19.42
N GLN A 80 17.32 4.09 -18.60
CA GLN A 80 17.19 5.47 -18.11
C GLN A 80 17.00 6.48 -19.25
N GLU A 81 17.66 6.28 -20.39
CA GLU A 81 17.52 7.15 -21.57
C GLU A 81 16.07 7.25 -22.10
N ILE A 82 15.27 6.18 -21.97
CA ILE A 82 13.87 6.17 -22.41
C ILE A 82 13.03 6.97 -21.43
N ILE A 83 13.33 6.87 -20.13
CA ILE A 83 12.67 7.63 -19.07
C ILE A 83 12.95 9.12 -19.24
N ASP A 84 14.19 9.49 -19.55
CA ASP A 84 14.59 10.90 -19.74
C ASP A 84 14.00 11.54 -20.99
N ARG A 85 13.73 10.75 -22.06
CA ARG A 85 13.02 11.25 -23.25
C ARG A 85 11.53 11.51 -22.98
N HIS A 86 10.95 10.92 -21.94
CA HIS A 86 9.54 11.17 -21.61
C HIS A 86 9.41 12.58 -20.99
N PRO A 87 8.49 13.43 -21.47
CA PRO A 87 8.28 14.74 -20.87
C PRO A 87 7.95 14.57 -19.38
N LYS A 88 8.81 15.13 -18.52
CA LYS A 88 8.62 15.14 -17.07
C LYS A 88 7.72 16.32 -16.71
N LYS A 89 6.77 16.11 -15.80
CA LYS A 89 6.06 17.23 -15.19
C LYS A 89 7.06 18.03 -14.37
N ASN A 90 7.27 19.29 -14.74
CA ASN A 90 7.97 20.23 -13.88
C ASN A 90 7.10 20.40 -12.62
N LEU A 91 7.67 20.05 -11.46
CA LEU A 91 7.02 20.24 -10.16
C LEU A 91 7.17 21.69 -9.70
#